data_AF-A0A444HA33-F1
#
_entry.id   AF-A0A444HA33-F1
#
_cell.length_a   1.000
_cell.length_b   1.000
_cell.length_c   1.000
_cell.angle_alpha   90.00
_cell.angle_beta   90.00
_cell.angle_gamma   90.00
#
_symmetry.space_group_name_H-M   'P 1'
#
loop_
_entity.id
_entity.type
_entity.pdbx_description
1 polymer ?
#
loop_
_entity_poly.entity_id
_entity_poly.type
_entity_poly.pdbx_seq_one_letter_code
_entity_poly.pdbx_strand_id
1 'polypeptide(L)'
;MEKSYMGIFIRTALIGVVCLVVNILIYKIPALSTADDSFVYPLPMVYLFFVLFSEVILYVLIRISKKNKEQMGYAFLLLTAVKMALSYVLVRPILEVAKDNPTEKVNFFAIFILFLAIEAYYTARLLNNK
;
A
#
# COMPACT_ATOMS: atom_id res chain seq x y z
N MET A 1 5.17 20.33 10.20
CA MET A 1 5.33 19.00 10.82
C MET A 1 6.68 18.95 11.50
N GLU A 2 6.82 18.37 12.71
CA GLU A 2 8.14 18.18 13.30
C GLU A 2 9.02 17.38 12.34
N LYS A 3 10.28 17.78 12.22
CA LYS A 3 11.28 17.23 11.28
C LYS A 3 11.40 15.68 11.38
N SER A 4 11.07 15.13 12.56
CA SER A 4 11.05 13.69 12.84
C SER A 4 9.98 12.90 12.04
N TYR A 5 8.75 13.43 11.91
CA TYR A 5 7.66 12.72 11.22
C TYR A 5 7.76 12.79 9.71
N MET A 6 8.38 13.85 9.16
CA MET A 6 8.58 14.00 7.72
C MET A 6 9.43 12.85 7.13
N GLY A 7 10.32 12.26 7.94
CA GLY A 7 11.10 11.10 7.55
C GLY A 7 10.27 9.82 7.35
N ILE A 8 9.12 9.68 8.02
CA ILE A 8 8.23 8.52 7.86
C ILE A 8 7.60 8.51 6.47
N PHE A 9 7.00 9.62 6.07
CA PHE A 9 6.38 9.80 4.76
C PHE A 9 7.38 9.59 3.62
N ILE A 10 8.56 10.23 3.71
CA ILE A 10 9.61 10.08 2.69
C ILE A 10 10.05 8.61 2.58
N ARG A 11 10.23 7.90 3.70
CA ARG A 11 10.62 6.48 3.68
C ARG A 11 9.52 5.61 3.08
N THR A 12 8.26 5.83 3.42
CA THR A 12 7.12 5.09 2.84
C THR A 12 7.04 5.29 1.33
N ALA A 13 7.13 6.54 0.86
CA ALA A 13 7.16 6.86 -0.56
C ALA A 13 8.36 6.23 -1.28
N LEU A 14 9.57 6.32 -0.70
CA LEU A 14 10.77 5.70 -1.26
C LEU A 14 10.66 4.19 -1.35
N ILE A 15 10.14 3.51 -0.31
CA ILE A 15 9.89 2.06 -0.35
C ILE A 15 8.89 1.74 -1.46
N GLY A 16 7.82 2.53 -1.60
CA GLY A 16 6.85 2.37 -2.69
C GLY A 16 7.49 2.48 -4.07
N VAL A 17 8.34 3.48 -4.30
CA VAL A 17 9.07 3.65 -5.58
C VAL A 17 10.05 2.50 -5.83
N VAL A 18 10.82 2.09 -4.82
CA VAL A 18 11.76 0.96 -4.95
C VAL A 18 11.01 -0.32 -5.29
N CYS A 19 9.91 -0.61 -4.59
CA CYS A 19 9.09 -1.78 -4.86
C CYS A 19 8.43 -1.72 -6.24
N LEU A 20 7.99 -0.54 -6.71
CA LEU A 20 7.51 -0.36 -8.08
C LEU A 20 8.60 -0.72 -9.10
N VAL A 21 9.79 -0.14 -8.95
CA VAL A 21 10.92 -0.40 -9.87
C VAL A 21 11.28 -1.89 -9.89
N VAL A 22 11.37 -2.52 -8.71
CA VAL A 22 11.62 -3.96 -8.60
C VAL A 22 10.51 -4.76 -9.27
N ASN A 23 9.24 -4.41 -9.08
CA ASN A 23 8.12 -5.11 -9.70
C ASN A 23 8.14 -4.97 -11.23
N ILE A 24 8.44 -3.78 -11.77
CA ILE A 24 8.66 -3.57 -13.20
C ILE A 24 9.82 -4.44 -13.71
N LEU A 25 10.94 -4.50 -12.98
CA LEU A 25 12.08 -5.33 -13.37
C LEU A 25 11.75 -6.83 -13.38
N ILE A 26 10.89 -7.30 -12.47
CA ILE A 26 10.43 -8.70 -12.45
C ILE A 26 9.68 -9.04 -13.74
N TYR A 27 8.79 -8.16 -14.20
CA TYR A 27 8.06 -8.37 -15.46
C TYR A 27 8.93 -8.19 -16.71
N LYS A 28 10.14 -7.63 -16.61
CA LYS A 28 11.11 -7.65 -17.73
C LYS A 28 11.85 -8.98 -17.90
N ILE A 29 11.70 -9.93 -16.97
CA ILE A 29 12.30 -11.25 -17.09
C ILE A 29 11.56 -12.03 -18.18
N PRO A 30 12.25 -12.67 -19.15
CA PRO A 30 11.60 -13.34 -20.29
C PRO A 30 10.48 -14.31 -19.92
N ALA A 31 10.62 -15.00 -18.78
CA ALA A 31 9.63 -15.94 -18.26
C ALA A 31 8.29 -15.30 -17.83
N LEU A 32 8.27 -13.99 -17.58
CA LEU A 32 7.11 -13.22 -17.09
C LEU A 32 6.74 -12.03 -17.99
N SER A 33 7.47 -11.84 -19.09
CA SER A 33 7.40 -10.65 -19.95
C SER A 33 6.12 -10.46 -20.76
N THR A 34 5.25 -11.48 -20.81
CA THR A 34 3.93 -11.39 -21.45
C THR A 34 2.80 -11.31 -20.43
N ALA A 35 3.12 -11.34 -19.13
CA ALA A 35 2.12 -11.41 -18.07
C ALA A 35 1.45 -10.05 -17.83
N ASP A 36 2.17 -8.95 -18.00
CA ASP A 36 1.70 -7.58 -17.75
C ASP A 36 0.96 -6.95 -18.96
N ASP A 37 1.12 -7.49 -20.16
CA ASP A 37 0.44 -7.02 -21.40
C ASP A 37 -1.10 -7.07 -21.30
N SER A 38 -1.64 -7.92 -20.44
CA SER A 38 -3.08 -8.12 -20.25
C SER A 38 -3.63 -7.53 -18.97
N PHE A 39 -2.82 -6.74 -18.23
CA PHE A 39 -3.26 -6.17 -16.97
C PHE A 39 -4.35 -5.11 -17.18
N VAL A 40 -5.39 -5.19 -16.36
CA VAL A 40 -6.49 -4.22 -16.32
C VAL A 40 -5.97 -2.85 -15.88
N TYR A 41 -5.06 -2.82 -14.91
CA TYR A 41 -4.44 -1.59 -14.43
C TYR A 41 -2.93 -1.59 -14.61
N PRO A 42 -2.34 -0.46 -15.05
CA PRO A 42 -0.90 -0.35 -15.13
C PRO A 42 -0.30 -0.36 -13.72
N LEU A 43 0.82 -1.06 -13.53
CA LEU A 43 1.50 -1.18 -12.23
C LEU A 43 1.70 0.16 -11.50
N PRO A 44 2.14 1.25 -12.16
CA PRO A 44 2.29 2.55 -11.51
C PRO A 44 0.99 3.07 -10.87
N MET A 45 -0.17 2.80 -11.47
CA MET A 45 -1.46 3.26 -10.93
C MET A 45 -1.80 2.53 -9.63
N VAL A 46 -1.56 1.22 -9.56
CA VAL A 46 -1.80 0.42 -8.35
C VAL A 46 -0.88 0.86 -7.22
N TYR A 47 0.42 1.03 -7.50
CA TYR A 47 1.38 1.54 -6.51
C TYR A 47 1.04 2.96 -6.04
N LEU A 48 0.67 3.86 -6.96
CA LEU A 48 0.30 5.23 -6.63
C LEU A 48 -0.93 5.26 -5.71
N PHE A 49 -1.94 4.45 -6.00
CA PHE A 49 -3.11 4.30 -5.13
C PHE A 49 -2.71 3.90 -3.71
N PHE A 50 -1.88 2.85 -3.57
CA PHE A 50 -1.47 2.37 -2.26
C PHE A 50 -0.56 3.34 -1.50
N VAL A 51 0.40 3.97 -2.17
CA VAL A 51 1.25 5.01 -1.57
C VAL A 51 0.39 6.16 -1.05
N LEU A 52 -0.50 6.72 -1.88
CA LEU A 52 -1.36 7.83 -1.46
C LEU A 52 -2.25 7.44 -0.27
N PHE A 53 -2.83 6.24 -0.29
CA PHE A 53 -3.60 5.75 0.86
C PHE A 53 -2.75 5.63 2.11
N SER A 54 -1.55 5.07 2.02
CA SER A 54 -0.64 4.95 3.16
C SER A 54 -0.23 6.30 3.71
N GLU A 55 0.06 7.29 2.86
CA GLU A 55 0.36 8.66 3.28
C GLU A 55 -0.80 9.28 4.06
N VAL A 56 -2.04 9.11 3.57
CA VAL A 56 -3.25 9.59 4.27
C VAL A 56 -3.43 8.89 5.62
N ILE A 57 -3.30 7.56 5.67
CA ILE A 57 -3.45 6.78 6.90
C ILE A 57 -2.40 7.21 7.93
N LEU A 58 -1.12 7.27 7.54
CA LEU A 58 -0.03 7.69 8.41
C LEU A 58 -0.22 9.12 8.91
N TYR A 59 -0.70 10.03 8.04
CA TYR A 59 -1.02 11.40 8.43
C TYR A 59 -2.08 11.45 9.53
N VAL A 60 -3.20 10.75 9.34
CA VAL A 60 -4.28 10.71 10.33
C VAL A 60 -3.78 10.10 11.65
N LEU A 61 -3.02 9.00 11.59
CA LEU A 61 -2.47 8.35 12.78
C LEU A 61 -1.49 9.25 13.54
N ILE A 62 -0.63 10.01 12.85
CA ILE A 62 0.27 10.97 13.49
C ILE A 62 -0.51 12.11 14.14
N ARG A 63 -1.63 12.54 13.57
CA ARG A 63 -2.50 13.56 14.19
C ARG A 63 -3.18 13.03 15.45
N ILE A 64 -3.65 11.79 15.42
CA ILE A 64 -4.26 11.12 16.57
C ILE A 64 -3.23 10.85 17.66
N SER A 65 -2.02 10.38 17.31
CA SER A 65 -0.95 10.08 18.27
C SER A 65 -0.51 11.29 19.10
N LYS A 66 -0.69 12.51 18.59
CA LYS A 66 -0.41 13.75 19.31
C LYS A 66 -1.48 14.13 20.33
N LYS A 67 -2.72 13.67 20.14
CA LYS A 67 -3.86 14.00 21.01
C LYS A 67 -4.22 12.86 21.95
N ASN A 68 -4.36 11.64 21.42
CA ASN A 68 -4.79 10.48 22.16
C ASN A 68 -4.17 9.20 21.56
N LYS A 69 -3.06 8.73 22.16
CA LYS A 69 -2.36 7.52 21.70
C LYS A 69 -3.17 6.24 21.92
N GLU A 70 -4.01 6.20 22.94
CA GLU A 70 -4.82 5.02 23.27
C GLU A 70 -5.82 4.67 22.15
N GLN A 71 -6.28 5.67 21.41
CA GLN A 71 -7.22 5.49 20.29
C GLN A 71 -6.54 5.13 18.97
N MET A 72 -5.20 5.12 18.91
CA MET A 72 -4.47 4.94 17.64
C MET A 72 -4.71 3.56 17.02
N GLY A 73 -4.79 2.50 17.82
CA GLY A 73 -5.06 1.15 17.33
C GLY A 73 -6.45 1.05 16.69
N TYR A 74 -7.48 1.61 17.34
CA TYR A 74 -8.83 1.66 16.79
C TYR A 74 -8.91 2.49 15.50
N ALA A 75 -8.21 3.63 15.46
CA ALA A 75 -8.14 4.46 14.27
C ALA A 75 -7.46 3.73 13.10
N PHE A 76 -6.37 3.00 13.36
CA PHE A 76 -5.68 2.20 12.34
C PHE A 76 -6.60 1.10 11.78
N LEU A 77 -7.32 0.38 12.63
CA LEU A 77 -8.27 -0.64 12.19
C LEU A 77 -9.40 -0.05 11.33
N LEU A 78 -9.95 1.10 11.72
CA LEU A 78 -11.01 1.75 10.94
C LEU A 78 -10.49 2.23 9.58
N LEU A 79 -9.33 2.90 9.56
CA LEU A 79 -8.72 3.42 8.34
C LEU A 79 -8.33 2.29 7.37
N THR A 80 -7.78 1.18 7.89
CA THR A 80 -7.45 0.01 7.07
C THR A 80 -8.70 -0.71 6.58
N ALA A 81 -9.78 -0.75 7.36
CA ALA A 81 -11.07 -1.27 6.88
C ALA A 81 -11.64 -0.44 5.71
N VAL A 82 -11.56 0.89 5.79
CA VAL A 82 -11.94 1.79 4.68
C VAL A 82 -11.05 1.54 3.46
N LYS A 83 -9.73 1.44 3.65
CA LYS A 83 -8.79 1.11 2.57
C LYS A 83 -9.10 -0.25 1.93
N MET A 84 -9.46 -1.26 2.72
CA MET A 84 -9.89 -2.57 2.21
C MET A 84 -11.15 -2.46 1.36
N ALA A 85 -12.16 -1.72 1.81
CA ALA A 85 -13.39 -1.51 1.05
C ALA A 85 -13.13 -0.81 -0.29
N LEU A 86 -12.24 0.18 -0.32
CA LEU A 86 -11.86 0.88 -1.56
C LEU A 86 -10.98 0.01 -2.47
N SER A 87 -10.09 -0.79 -1.88
CA SER A 87 -9.29 -1.77 -2.63
C SER A 87 -10.18 -2.84 -3.26
N TYR A 88 -11.32 -3.18 -2.65
CA TYR A 88 -12.29 -4.10 -3.24
C TYR A 88 -12.91 -3.55 -4.53
N VAL A 89 -13.18 -2.24 -4.60
CA VAL A 89 -13.67 -1.61 -5.82
C VAL A 89 -12.63 -1.70 -6.95
N LEU A 90 -11.35 -1.49 -6.63
CA LEU A 90 -10.26 -1.63 -7.60
C LEU A 90 -9.97 -3.07 -8.01
N VAL A 91 -10.07 -4.03 -7.09
CA VAL A 91 -9.76 -5.44 -7.42
C VAL A 91 -10.87 -6.10 -8.22
N ARG A 92 -12.11 -5.60 -8.15
CA ARG A 92 -13.26 -6.21 -8.83
C ARG A 92 -13.03 -6.48 -10.33
N PRO A 93 -12.62 -5.51 -11.18
CA PRO A 93 -12.39 -5.78 -12.61
C PRO A 93 -11.18 -6.70 -12.83
N ILE A 94 -10.17 -6.66 -11.96
CA ILE A 94 -9.05 -7.63 -11.98
C ILE A 94 -9.59 -9.05 -11.76
N LEU A 95 -10.52 -9.25 -10.80
CA LEU A 95 -11.11 -10.56 -10.52
C LEU A 95 -11.98 -11.09 -11.65
N GLU A 96 -12.63 -10.21 -12.41
CA GLU A 96 -13.45 -10.59 -13.57
C GLU A 96 -12.58 -11.13 -14.72
N VAL A 97 -11.38 -10.57 -14.92
CA VAL A 97 -10.40 -11.00 -15.94
C VAL A 97 -9.45 -12.11 -15.44
N ALA A 98 -9.28 -12.26 -14.12
CA ALA A 98 -8.34 -13.19 -13.50
C ALA A 98 -8.60 -14.69 -13.78
N LYS A 99 -9.69 -15.07 -14.46
CA LYS A 99 -9.89 -16.45 -14.94
C LYS A 99 -8.80 -16.88 -15.93
N ASP A 100 -8.31 -15.95 -16.75
CA ASP A 100 -7.32 -16.23 -17.79
C ASP A 100 -5.89 -15.85 -17.35
N ASN A 101 -5.75 -14.87 -16.44
CA ASN A 101 -4.46 -14.43 -15.92
C ASN A 101 -4.51 -14.19 -14.38
N PRO A 102 -4.18 -15.19 -13.55
CA PRO A 102 -4.19 -15.03 -12.09
C PRO A 102 -3.04 -14.14 -11.59
N THR A 103 -2.08 -13.78 -12.44
CA THR A 103 -0.85 -13.06 -12.07
C THR A 103 -1.17 -11.65 -11.55
N GLU A 104 -2.06 -10.92 -12.22
CA GLU A 104 -2.44 -9.55 -11.81
C GLU A 104 -3.11 -9.56 -10.42
N LYS A 105 -3.98 -10.53 -10.18
CA LYS A 105 -4.63 -10.72 -8.88
C LYS A 105 -3.61 -10.94 -7.77
N VAL A 106 -2.67 -11.87 -7.97
CA VAL A 106 -1.62 -12.15 -6.98
C VAL A 106 -0.77 -10.91 -6.73
N ASN A 107 -0.39 -10.19 -7.79
CA ASN A 107 0.40 -8.97 -7.68
C ASN A 107 -0.34 -7.87 -6.91
N PHE A 108 -1.62 -7.63 -7.21
CA PHE A 108 -2.45 -6.66 -6.49
C PHE A 108 -2.52 -6.97 -4.99
N PHE A 109 -2.78 -8.22 -4.61
CA PHE A 109 -2.82 -8.61 -3.19
C PHE A 109 -1.44 -8.55 -2.52
N ALA A 110 -0.36 -8.88 -3.23
CA ALA A 110 1.00 -8.74 -2.71
C ALA A 110 1.32 -7.28 -2.40
N ILE A 111 0.98 -6.35 -3.30
CA ILE A 111 1.14 -4.90 -3.08
C ILE A 111 0.27 -4.45 -1.89
N PHE A 112 -0.99 -4.87 -1.84
CA PHE A 112 -1.90 -4.56 -0.72
C PHE A 112 -1.29 -4.96 0.63
N ILE A 113 -0.81 -6.21 0.76
CA ILE A 113 -0.21 -6.73 1.99
C ILE A 113 1.07 -5.99 2.34
N LEU A 114 1.93 -5.69 1.35
CA LEU A 114 3.16 -4.94 1.55
C LEU A 114 2.89 -3.58 2.19
N PHE A 115 1.95 -2.81 1.64
CA PHE A 115 1.61 -1.48 2.19
C PHE A 115 0.90 -1.58 3.54
N LEU A 116 0.04 -2.59 3.74
CA LEU A 116 -0.58 -2.84 5.04
C LEU A 116 0.48 -3.15 6.12
N ALA A 117 1.50 -3.93 5.79
CA ALA A 117 2.60 -4.24 6.70
C ALA A 117 3.42 -2.99 7.07
N ILE A 118 3.69 -2.11 6.10
CA ILE A 118 4.37 -0.82 6.34
C ILE A 118 3.55 0.05 7.30
N GLU A 119 2.24 0.19 7.06
CA GLU A 119 1.34 0.97 7.92
C GLU A 119 1.27 0.37 9.33
N ALA A 120 1.15 -0.96 9.45
CA ALA A 120 1.14 -1.66 10.72
C ALA A 120 2.45 -1.47 11.49
N TYR A 121 3.60 -1.56 10.81
CA TYR A 121 4.91 -1.30 11.39
C TYR A 121 5.01 0.11 11.97
N TYR A 122 4.64 1.13 11.20
CA TYR A 122 4.68 2.52 11.68
C TYR A 122 3.66 2.79 12.78
N THR A 123 2.48 2.16 12.72
CA THR A 123 1.48 2.25 13.80
C THR A 123 2.02 1.67 15.10
N ALA A 124 2.61 0.46 15.06
CA ALA A 124 3.23 -0.17 16.22
C ALA A 124 4.39 0.68 16.77
N ARG A 125 5.18 1.27 15.88
CA ARG A 125 6.27 2.18 16.23
C ARG A 125 5.77 3.46 16.93
N LEU A 126 4.72 4.10 16.40
CA LEU A 126 4.08 5.28 16.98
C LEU A 126 3.42 4.99 18.33
N LEU A 127 2.82 3.82 18.51
CA LEU A 127 2.29 3.35 19.80
C LEU A 127 3.39 3.18 20.85
N ASN A 128 4.55 2.66 20.43
CA ASN A 128 5.66 2.37 21.34
C ASN A 128 6.63 3.56 21.52
N ASN A 129 6.34 4.73 20.93
CA ASN A 129 7.20 5.91 20.91
C ASN A 129 8.65 5.64 20.45
N LYS A 130 8.84 4.69 19.53
CA LYS A 130 10.16 4.38 18.94
C LYS A 130 10.27 5.00 17.56
#